data_AF-A0A7Y8HEB2-F1
#
_entry.id   AF-A0A7Y8HEB2-F1
#
_cell.length_a   1.000
_cell.length_b   1.000
_cell.length_c   1.000
_cell.angle_alpha   90.00
_cell.angle_beta   90.00
_cell.angle_gamma   90.00
#
_symmetry.space_group_name_H-M   'P 1'
#
loop_
_entity.id
_entity.type
_entity.pdbx_description
1 polymer ?
#
loop_
_entity_poly.entity_id
_entity_poly.type
_entity_poly.pdbx_seq_one_letter_code
_entity_poly.pdbx_strand_id
1 'polypeptide(L)'
;MEEGEIYCPQCRREWRGFKPRGLWLFSLVFSGVLLLLAGLLLWHGGISLPGFLFAEGGRKPAAVVNGEAILQVEFEDRFRSVRGMLERQQGRKVFSGERGKRILEDLKEEVLEVLIAEKLIGQEARRLGVRVSEERVQREMEKVAREVFGTADDFLKKLEWAGGRKEDLQNQLKTILLIDAIKNARGSKKIDSEKRPDSWLVQARRNARVEVSATFEQTVWGRAIRGSCCGPKSGEGRGKMPPSSRGDSALAKEEAKKAALEDFLKNHPGQKEITARVIDYGCHLQIDIQKDGKTIKSYTYENGGVRENS
;
A
#
# COMPACT_ATOMS: atom_id res chain seq x y z
N MET A 1 59.30 -8.38 -22.39
CA MET A 1 58.29 -7.38 -21.99
C MET A 1 58.64 -7.03 -20.56
N GLU A 2 59.24 -5.86 -20.37
CA GLU A 2 59.81 -5.46 -19.09
C GLU A 2 58.72 -4.79 -18.24
N GLU A 3 58.52 -5.27 -17.02
CA GLU A 3 57.65 -4.62 -16.04
C GLU A 3 58.40 -3.40 -15.48
N GLY A 4 57.86 -2.19 -15.70
CA GLY A 4 58.52 -0.95 -15.34
C GLY A 4 58.59 -0.73 -13.83
N GLU A 5 59.81 -0.77 -13.26
CA GLU A 5 60.04 -0.41 -11.86
C GLU A 5 59.82 1.11 -11.63
N ILE A 6 58.97 1.45 -10.67
CA ILE A 6 58.62 2.84 -10.35
C ILE A 6 59.71 3.45 -9.44
N TYR A 7 60.49 4.39 -9.96
CA TYR A 7 61.55 5.07 -9.23
C TYR A 7 61.12 6.47 -8.72
N CYS A 8 61.49 6.81 -7.48
CA CYS A 8 61.24 8.14 -6.90
C CYS A 8 62.48 9.06 -7.07
N PRO A 9 62.40 10.17 -7.82
CA PRO A 9 63.58 10.96 -8.20
C PRO A 9 64.23 11.78 -7.08
N GLN A 10 63.58 11.97 -5.92
CA GLN A 10 64.07 12.86 -4.85
C GLN A 10 64.82 12.18 -3.70
N CYS A 11 64.72 10.85 -3.54
CA CYS A 11 65.35 10.14 -2.43
C CYS A 11 66.02 8.84 -2.89
N ARG A 12 67.32 8.93 -3.20
CA ARG A 12 68.17 7.85 -3.73
C ARG A 12 68.49 6.77 -2.68
N ARG A 13 67.46 6.06 -2.18
CA ARG A 13 67.58 4.87 -1.32
C ARG A 13 66.82 3.70 -1.94
N GLU A 14 67.47 2.54 -1.97
CA GLU A 14 66.87 1.28 -2.40
C GLU A 14 65.70 0.90 -1.49
N TRP A 15 64.53 0.64 -2.10
CA TRP A 15 63.40 0.04 -1.41
C TRP A 15 63.68 -1.44 -1.12
N ARG A 16 64.24 -1.74 0.05
CA ARG A 16 64.31 -3.13 0.54
C ARG A 16 62.89 -3.60 0.86
N GLY A 17 62.31 -4.36 -0.07
CA GLY A 17 60.96 -4.90 0.06
C GLY A 17 60.77 -5.66 1.37
N PHE A 18 59.78 -5.22 2.16
CA PHE A 18 59.37 -5.90 3.38
C PHE A 18 58.74 -7.23 2.99
N LYS A 19 59.41 -8.36 3.21
CA LYS A 19 58.82 -9.71 3.03
C LYS A 19 58.01 -10.07 4.28
N PRO A 20 56.66 -10.05 4.25
CA PRO A 20 55.86 -10.59 5.36
C PRO A 20 55.97 -12.12 5.37
N ARG A 21 56.98 -12.64 6.07
CA ARG A 21 57.02 -14.06 6.45
C ARG A 21 55.96 -14.30 7.52
N GLY A 22 54.91 -15.04 7.19
CA GLY A 22 54.06 -15.71 8.21
C GLY A 22 52.64 -15.20 8.44
N LEU A 23 52.01 -14.42 7.55
CA LEU A 23 50.60 -13.98 7.74
C LEU A 23 49.53 -14.71 6.90
N TRP A 24 49.90 -15.61 5.99
CA TRP A 24 48.94 -16.23 5.06
C TRP A 24 47.92 -17.15 5.76
N LEU A 25 48.37 -17.92 6.75
CA LEU A 25 47.49 -18.77 7.56
C LEU A 25 46.53 -17.95 8.44
N PHE A 26 47.01 -16.86 9.05
CA PHE A 26 46.12 -15.95 9.80
C PHE A 26 45.07 -15.33 8.89
N SER A 27 45.43 -14.91 7.66
CA SER A 27 44.46 -14.38 6.69
C SER A 27 43.39 -15.40 6.31
N LEU A 28 43.77 -16.66 6.06
CA LEU A 28 42.82 -17.73 5.73
C LEU A 28 41.93 -18.14 6.90
N VAL A 29 42.48 -18.24 8.11
CA VAL A 29 41.69 -18.57 9.31
C VAL A 29 40.72 -17.42 9.65
N PHE A 30 41.17 -16.16 9.57
CA PHE A 30 40.31 -15.00 9.83
C PHE A 30 39.23 -14.84 8.76
N SER A 31 39.55 -15.09 7.48
CA SER A 31 38.57 -15.11 6.38
C SER A 31 37.56 -16.26 6.53
N GLY A 32 38.02 -17.45 6.93
CA GLY A 32 37.16 -18.59 7.22
C GLY A 32 36.21 -18.33 8.40
N VAL A 33 36.71 -17.73 9.49
CA VAL A 33 35.88 -17.30 10.63
C VAL A 33 34.89 -16.20 10.22
N LEU A 34 35.29 -15.23 9.40
CA LEU A 34 34.39 -14.19 8.90
C LEU A 34 33.26 -14.77 8.03
N LEU A 35 33.59 -15.70 7.14
CA LEU A 35 32.61 -16.40 6.29
C LEU A 35 31.68 -17.32 7.11
N LEU A 36 32.20 -17.99 8.15
CA LEU A 36 31.38 -18.77 9.08
C LEU A 36 30.46 -17.89 9.93
N LEU A 37 30.94 -16.73 10.42
CA LEU A 37 30.12 -15.78 11.17
C LEU A 37 29.04 -15.14 10.28
N ALA A 38 29.38 -14.76 9.03
CA ALA A 38 28.40 -14.31 8.05
C ALA A 38 27.38 -15.41 7.69
N GLY A 39 27.84 -16.65 7.54
CA GLY A 39 27.00 -17.83 7.33
C GLY A 39 26.05 -18.08 8.51
N LEU A 40 26.53 -18.04 9.75
CA LEU A 40 25.69 -18.16 10.96
C LEU A 40 24.70 -17.00 11.09
N LEU A 41 25.10 -15.76 10.78
CA LEU A 41 24.21 -14.59 10.79
C LEU A 41 23.07 -14.73 9.78
N LEU A 42 23.35 -15.27 8.59
CA LEU A 42 22.35 -15.59 7.57
C LEU A 42 21.49 -16.80 7.95
N TRP A 43 22.06 -17.81 8.62
CA TRP A 43 21.37 -19.05 9.01
C TRP A 43 20.46 -18.87 10.23
N HIS A 44 20.83 -18.03 11.20
CA HIS A 44 20.04 -17.77 12.41
C HIS A 44 18.96 -16.68 12.26
N GLY A 45 18.78 -16.11 11.06
CA GLY A 45 17.63 -15.26 10.73
C GLY A 45 17.52 -13.95 11.53
N GLY A 46 18.60 -13.51 12.17
CA GLY A 46 18.59 -12.38 13.12
C GLY A 46 18.70 -10.98 12.50
N ILE A 47 19.05 -10.87 11.22
CA ILE A 47 19.14 -9.58 10.51
C ILE A 47 18.45 -9.72 9.15
N SER A 48 17.23 -9.20 9.06
CA SER A 48 16.58 -8.92 7.79
C SER A 48 17.28 -7.72 7.13
N LEU A 49 18.18 -8.00 6.17
CA LEU A 49 18.93 -6.98 5.41
C LEU A 49 18.09 -5.80 4.88
N PRO A 50 16.79 -5.93 4.51
CA PRO A 50 15.98 -4.76 4.17
C PRO A 50 15.89 -3.72 5.29
N GLY A 51 15.74 -4.13 6.55
CA GLY A 51 15.53 -3.21 7.67
C GLY A 51 16.73 -2.30 7.96
N PHE A 52 17.95 -2.76 7.66
CA PHE A 52 19.18 -2.00 7.91
C PHE A 52 19.51 -1.03 6.77
N LEU A 53 19.22 -1.38 5.51
CA LEU A 53 19.53 -0.55 4.35
C LEU A 53 18.62 0.70 4.23
N PHE A 54 17.40 0.68 4.79
CA PHE A 54 16.56 1.89 4.85
C PHE A 54 16.96 2.87 5.96
N ALA A 55 17.88 2.51 6.86
CA ALA A 55 18.41 3.44 7.87
C ALA A 55 19.40 4.46 7.28
N GLU A 56 20.08 4.14 6.17
CA GLU A 56 21.13 4.96 5.56
C GLU A 56 20.64 6.31 4.98
N GLY A 57 19.33 6.52 4.88
CA GLY A 57 18.73 7.78 4.43
C GLY A 57 18.31 8.76 5.53
N GLY A 58 18.34 8.37 6.81
CA GLY A 58 17.91 9.20 7.95
C GLY A 58 16.43 9.61 7.96
N ARG A 59 15.62 9.14 7.00
CA ARG A 59 14.19 9.47 6.84
C ARG A 59 13.31 8.39 7.46
N LYS A 60 12.32 8.80 8.24
CA LYS A 60 11.41 7.88 8.93
C LYS A 60 10.45 7.20 7.92
N PRO A 61 10.21 5.88 8.01
CA PRO A 61 9.14 5.23 7.27
C PRO A 61 7.76 5.60 7.84
N ALA A 62 6.76 5.62 6.97
CA ALA A 62 5.34 5.60 7.33
C ALA A 62 4.86 4.17 7.54
N ALA A 63 5.18 3.30 6.58
CA ALA A 63 4.93 1.86 6.61
C ALA A 63 5.97 1.11 5.79
N VAL A 64 6.10 -0.20 6.01
CA VAL A 64 6.96 -1.11 5.25
C VAL A 64 6.08 -2.17 4.61
N VAL A 65 6.23 -2.39 3.30
CA VAL A 65 5.43 -3.32 2.50
C VAL A 65 6.34 -4.38 1.89
N ASN A 66 6.25 -5.62 2.35
CA ASN A 66 7.13 -6.73 1.95
C ASN A 66 8.63 -6.41 2.08
N GLY A 67 8.99 -5.58 3.08
CA GLY A 67 10.36 -5.13 3.30
C GLY A 67 10.74 -3.81 2.60
N GLU A 68 9.91 -3.24 1.73
CA GLU A 68 10.17 -1.93 1.11
C GLU A 68 9.43 -0.79 1.83
N ALA A 69 10.14 0.29 2.15
CA ALA A 69 9.56 1.43 2.86
C ALA A 69 8.69 2.34 1.97
N ILE A 70 7.54 2.76 2.50
CA ILE A 70 6.85 4.01 2.17
C ILE A 70 7.42 5.07 3.12
N LEU A 71 7.98 6.16 2.59
CA LEU A 71 8.59 7.18 3.44
C LEU A 71 7.53 8.10 4.07
N GLN A 72 7.77 8.62 5.28
CA GLN A 72 6.87 9.59 5.92
C GLN A 72 6.67 10.84 5.05
N VAL A 73 7.73 11.33 4.39
CA VAL A 73 7.62 12.47 3.45
C VAL A 73 6.79 12.15 2.20
N GLU A 74 6.88 10.93 1.68
CA GLU A 74 6.09 10.45 0.54
C GLU A 74 4.58 10.43 0.89
N PHE A 75 4.25 9.99 2.10
CA PHE A 75 2.90 10.07 2.65
C PHE A 75 2.43 11.51 2.85
N GLU A 76 3.22 12.35 3.53
CA GLU A 76 2.83 13.72 3.88
C GLU A 76 2.61 14.60 2.64
N ASP A 77 3.43 14.42 1.59
CA ASP A 77 3.26 15.12 0.32
C ASP A 77 2.00 14.66 -0.41
N ARG A 78 1.75 13.34 -0.50
CA ARG A 78 0.52 12.82 -1.15
C ARG A 78 -0.73 13.25 -0.37
N PHE A 79 -0.70 13.17 0.96
CA PHE A 79 -1.79 13.63 1.82
C PHE A 79 -2.08 15.13 1.62
N ARG A 80 -1.03 15.96 1.53
CA ARG A 80 -1.17 17.40 1.27
C ARG A 80 -1.84 17.69 -0.08
N SER A 81 -1.45 16.98 -1.15
CA SER A 81 -2.09 17.11 -2.47
C SER A 81 -3.58 16.75 -2.42
N VAL A 82 -3.94 15.56 -1.93
CA VAL A 82 -5.35 15.10 -1.94
C VAL A 82 -6.19 15.97 -1.01
N ARG A 83 -5.66 16.35 0.15
CA ARG A 83 -6.31 17.31 1.07
C ARG A 83 -6.57 18.65 0.37
N GLY A 84 -5.56 19.23 -0.28
CA GLY A 84 -5.68 20.51 -0.98
C GLY A 84 -6.70 20.49 -2.12
N MET A 85 -6.78 19.39 -2.86
CA MET A 85 -7.82 19.18 -3.88
C MET A 85 -9.22 19.15 -3.24
N LEU A 86 -9.40 18.45 -2.11
CA LEU A 86 -10.68 18.37 -1.42
C LEU A 86 -11.11 19.73 -0.83
N GLU A 87 -10.19 20.53 -0.29
CA GLU A 87 -10.48 21.90 0.19
C GLU A 87 -10.91 22.84 -0.93
N ARG A 88 -10.42 22.65 -2.16
CA ARG A 88 -10.87 23.43 -3.34
C ARG A 88 -12.26 22.99 -3.81
N GLN A 89 -12.53 21.70 -3.84
CA GLN A 89 -13.81 21.14 -4.31
C GLN A 89 -14.97 21.35 -3.32
N GLN A 90 -14.73 21.20 -2.02
CA GLN A 90 -15.77 21.24 -0.97
C GLN A 90 -15.68 22.48 -0.07
N GLY A 91 -14.66 23.32 -0.27
CA GLY A 91 -14.37 24.48 0.57
C GLY A 91 -13.62 24.12 1.85
N ARG A 92 -12.81 25.07 2.36
CA ARG A 92 -11.98 24.91 3.58
C ARG A 92 -12.74 24.46 4.85
N LYS A 93 -14.06 24.57 4.88
CA LYS A 93 -14.90 24.11 6.01
C LYS A 93 -15.12 22.59 6.05
N VAL A 94 -14.76 21.84 5.00
CA VAL A 94 -14.91 20.36 4.95
C VAL A 94 -14.25 19.66 6.15
N PHE A 95 -13.12 20.17 6.63
CA PHE A 95 -12.37 19.63 7.77
C PHE A 95 -12.70 20.29 9.12
N SER A 96 -13.79 21.07 9.21
CA SER A 96 -14.20 21.73 10.46
C SER A 96 -15.10 20.84 11.33
N GLY A 97 -14.94 20.94 12.64
CA GLY A 97 -15.72 20.19 13.63
C GLY A 97 -15.45 18.69 13.63
N GLU A 98 -16.27 17.94 14.40
CA GLU A 98 -16.02 16.51 14.64
C GLU A 98 -16.16 15.65 13.38
N ARG A 99 -17.08 16.02 12.47
CA ARG A 99 -17.19 15.40 11.14
C ARG A 99 -15.92 15.61 10.33
N GLY A 100 -15.36 16.83 10.35
CA GLY A 100 -14.16 17.18 9.63
C GLY A 100 -12.91 16.43 10.10
N LYS A 101 -12.80 16.13 11.40
CA LYS A 101 -11.74 15.26 11.93
C LYS A 101 -11.82 13.85 11.34
N ARG A 102 -13.01 13.25 11.30
CA ARG A 102 -13.21 11.91 10.70
C ARG A 102 -12.85 11.90 9.23
N ILE A 103 -13.24 12.93 8.46
CA ILE A 103 -12.83 13.02 7.05
C ILE A 103 -11.30 13.15 6.92
N LEU A 104 -10.62 13.88 7.82
CA LEU A 104 -9.15 13.90 7.85
C LEU A 104 -8.52 12.56 8.21
N GLU A 105 -9.17 11.79 9.09
CA GLU A 105 -8.79 10.42 9.44
C GLU A 105 -8.96 9.48 8.23
N ASP A 106 -10.18 9.34 7.69
CA ASP A 106 -10.47 8.52 6.51
C ASP A 106 -9.53 8.83 5.34
N LEU A 107 -9.24 10.12 5.10
CA LEU A 107 -8.33 10.58 4.05
C LEU A 107 -6.86 10.15 4.26
N LYS A 108 -6.40 10.03 5.51
CA LYS A 108 -5.06 9.50 5.82
C LYS A 108 -5.00 8.00 5.54
N GLU A 109 -6.06 7.25 5.82
CA GLU A 109 -6.13 5.81 5.55
C GLU A 109 -6.14 5.56 4.05
N GLU A 110 -6.98 6.29 3.31
CA GLU A 110 -7.06 6.21 1.84
C GLU A 110 -5.72 6.52 1.17
N VAL A 111 -5.00 7.56 1.62
CA VAL A 111 -3.67 7.91 1.09
C VAL A 111 -2.63 6.82 1.39
N LEU A 112 -2.65 6.22 2.59
CA LEU A 112 -1.73 5.13 2.93
C LEU A 112 -2.02 3.89 2.09
N GLU A 113 -3.29 3.51 1.94
CA GLU A 113 -3.76 2.39 1.12
C GLU A 113 -3.38 2.55 -0.36
N VAL A 114 -3.50 3.77 -0.91
CA VAL A 114 -3.05 4.08 -2.28
C VAL A 114 -1.54 3.87 -2.42
N LEU A 115 -0.73 4.37 -1.48
CA LEU A 115 0.72 4.19 -1.50
C LEU A 115 1.12 2.71 -1.35
N ILE A 116 0.42 1.94 -0.51
CA ILE A 116 0.60 0.48 -0.40
C ILE A 116 0.32 -0.21 -1.74
N ALA A 117 -0.77 0.16 -2.43
CA ALA A 117 -1.04 -0.38 -3.77
C ALA A 117 0.04 0.00 -4.78
N GLU A 118 0.51 1.26 -4.80
CA GLU A 118 1.59 1.71 -5.69
C GLU A 118 2.89 0.92 -5.44
N LYS A 119 3.28 0.66 -4.18
CA LYS A 119 4.43 -0.21 -3.87
C LYS A 119 4.21 -1.64 -4.36
N LEU A 120 3.04 -2.25 -4.12
CA LEU A 120 2.73 -3.62 -4.55
C LEU A 120 2.71 -3.78 -6.07
N ILE A 121 2.23 -2.77 -6.80
CA ILE A 121 2.30 -2.70 -8.27
C ILE A 121 3.75 -2.63 -8.73
N GLY A 122 4.58 -1.80 -8.10
CA GLY A 122 6.02 -1.73 -8.38
C GLY A 122 6.75 -3.05 -8.11
N GLN A 123 6.41 -3.74 -7.02
CA GLN A 123 6.95 -5.06 -6.68
C GLN A 123 6.56 -6.12 -7.72
N GLU A 124 5.28 -6.19 -8.09
CA GLU A 124 4.78 -7.14 -9.09
C GLU A 124 5.38 -6.86 -10.49
N ALA A 125 5.52 -5.60 -10.88
CA ALA A 125 6.19 -5.22 -12.12
C ALA A 125 7.64 -5.71 -12.13
N ARG A 126 8.41 -5.48 -11.05
CA ARG A 126 9.78 -6.00 -10.91
C ARG A 126 9.82 -7.53 -10.96
N ARG A 127 8.90 -8.21 -10.28
CA ARG A 127 8.79 -9.68 -10.26
C ARG A 127 8.52 -10.28 -11.64
N LEU A 128 7.78 -9.57 -12.49
CA LEU A 128 7.47 -9.95 -13.87
C LEU A 128 8.46 -9.42 -14.91
N GLY A 129 9.50 -8.69 -14.50
CA GLY A 129 10.45 -8.02 -15.42
C GLY A 129 9.86 -6.86 -16.22
N VAL A 130 8.65 -6.41 -15.87
CA VAL A 130 7.90 -5.37 -16.58
C VAL A 130 8.37 -3.98 -16.15
N ARG A 131 8.53 -3.09 -17.14
CA ARG A 131 8.91 -1.68 -16.92
C ARG A 131 8.12 -0.76 -17.85
N VAL A 132 7.91 0.47 -17.39
CA VAL A 132 7.35 1.58 -18.18
C VAL A 132 8.41 2.68 -18.19
N SER A 133 8.76 3.17 -19.38
CA SER A 133 9.75 4.25 -19.53
C SER A 133 9.09 5.63 -19.37
N GLU A 134 9.85 6.64 -18.96
CA GLU A 134 9.32 8.00 -18.76
C GLU A 134 8.81 8.60 -20.06
N GLU A 135 9.40 8.26 -21.21
CA GLU A 135 8.91 8.71 -22.52
C GLU A 135 7.55 8.08 -22.86
N ARG A 136 7.25 6.85 -22.38
CA ARG A 136 5.90 6.27 -22.51
C ARG A 136 4.91 7.03 -21.63
N VAL A 137 5.28 7.37 -20.40
CA VAL A 137 4.42 8.19 -19.49
C VAL A 137 4.14 9.55 -20.12
N GLN A 138 5.17 10.22 -20.63
CA GLN A 138 5.07 11.54 -21.26
C GLN A 138 4.18 11.51 -22.52
N ARG A 139 4.34 10.52 -23.40
CA ARG A 139 3.48 10.36 -24.60
C ARG A 139 2.01 10.14 -24.26
N GLU A 140 1.71 9.33 -23.24
CA GLU A 140 0.33 9.10 -22.80
C GLU A 140 -0.26 10.33 -22.10
N MET A 141 0.55 11.07 -21.31
CA MET A 141 0.12 12.34 -20.71
C MET A 141 -0.23 13.38 -21.79
N GLU A 142 0.59 13.52 -22.84
CA GLU A 142 0.31 14.41 -23.97
C GLU A 142 -0.92 13.97 -24.78
N LYS A 143 -1.13 12.67 -24.93
CA LYS A 143 -2.31 12.11 -25.58
C LYS A 143 -3.58 12.46 -24.81
N VAL A 144 -3.62 12.19 -23.49
CA VAL A 144 -4.74 12.55 -22.62
C VAL A 144 -4.98 14.07 -22.62
N ALA A 145 -3.92 14.87 -22.61
CA ALA A 145 -4.02 16.33 -22.67
C ALA A 145 -4.70 16.82 -23.97
N ARG A 146 -4.31 16.27 -25.13
CA ARG A 146 -4.94 16.58 -26.42
C ARG A 146 -6.39 16.10 -26.47
N GLU A 147 -6.66 14.86 -26.04
CA GLU A 147 -7.99 14.24 -26.11
C GLU A 147 -9.04 14.94 -25.23
N VAL A 148 -8.66 15.41 -24.03
CA VAL A 148 -9.60 15.99 -23.06
C VAL A 148 -9.58 17.52 -23.04
N PHE A 149 -8.46 18.16 -23.38
CA PHE A 149 -8.26 19.60 -23.21
C PHE A 149 -7.69 20.34 -24.43
N GLY A 150 -7.47 19.64 -25.56
CA GLY A 150 -6.96 20.20 -26.81
C GLY A 150 -5.45 20.44 -26.82
N THR A 151 -4.91 21.11 -25.81
CA THR A 151 -3.46 21.42 -25.70
C THR A 151 -2.85 20.94 -24.38
N ALA A 152 -1.54 20.70 -24.38
CA ALA A 152 -0.79 20.34 -23.18
C ALA A 152 -0.75 21.47 -22.15
N ASP A 153 -0.64 22.73 -22.59
CA ASP A 153 -0.55 23.88 -21.69
C ASP A 153 -1.90 24.17 -21.02
N ASP A 154 -3.01 24.06 -21.75
CA ASP A 154 -4.35 24.30 -21.17
C ASP A 154 -4.77 23.15 -20.25
N PHE A 155 -4.28 21.93 -20.51
CA PHE A 155 -4.38 20.83 -19.56
C PHE A 155 -3.65 21.13 -18.26
N LEU A 156 -2.37 21.52 -18.33
CA LEU A 156 -1.57 21.80 -17.12
C LEU A 156 -2.15 22.95 -16.30
N LYS A 157 -2.61 24.04 -16.94
CA LYS A 157 -3.33 25.14 -16.25
C LYS A 157 -4.60 24.66 -15.54
N LYS A 158 -5.40 23.79 -16.18
CA LYS A 158 -6.63 23.24 -15.59
C LYS A 158 -6.33 22.27 -14.43
N LEU A 159 -5.28 21.46 -14.56
CA LEU A 159 -4.78 20.57 -13.51
C LEU A 159 -4.34 21.38 -12.27
N GLU A 160 -3.54 22.43 -12.47
CA GLU A 160 -3.06 23.33 -11.42
C GLU A 160 -4.23 24.09 -10.74
N TRP A 161 -5.20 24.57 -11.53
CA TRP A 161 -6.42 25.20 -11.02
C TRP A 161 -7.24 24.23 -10.15
N ALA A 162 -7.40 22.98 -10.57
CA ALA A 162 -8.02 21.91 -9.78
C ALA A 162 -7.20 21.49 -8.54
N GLY A 163 -5.94 21.92 -8.44
CA GLY A 163 -5.04 21.61 -7.33
C GLY A 163 -4.21 20.33 -7.49
N GLY A 164 -4.20 19.75 -8.69
CA GLY A 164 -3.28 18.67 -9.05
C GLY A 164 -1.89 19.20 -9.37
N ARG A 165 -0.86 18.38 -9.13
CA ARG A 165 0.52 18.60 -9.59
C ARG A 165 0.80 17.75 -10.81
N LYS A 166 1.67 18.21 -11.71
CA LYS A 166 2.11 17.44 -12.89
C LYS A 166 2.76 16.13 -12.47
N GLU A 167 3.55 16.15 -11.41
CA GLU A 167 4.31 15.01 -10.90
C GLU A 167 3.38 13.95 -10.30
N ASP A 168 2.32 14.38 -9.59
CA ASP A 168 1.29 13.46 -9.07
C ASP A 168 0.58 12.73 -10.22
N LEU A 169 0.21 13.45 -11.28
CA LEU A 169 -0.40 12.88 -12.48
C LEU A 169 0.55 11.92 -13.21
N GLN A 170 1.82 12.29 -13.38
CA GLN A 170 2.82 11.42 -14.04
C GLN A 170 3.00 10.11 -13.26
N ASN A 171 3.04 10.18 -11.92
CA ASN A 171 3.07 8.98 -11.07
C ASN A 171 1.80 8.13 -11.20
N GLN A 172 0.61 8.74 -11.25
CA GLN A 172 -0.64 8.02 -11.49
C GLN A 172 -0.68 7.33 -12.87
N LEU A 173 -0.30 8.04 -13.93
CA LEU A 173 -0.20 7.48 -15.29
C LEU A 173 0.81 6.32 -15.35
N LYS A 174 1.97 6.48 -14.71
CA LYS A 174 2.98 5.42 -14.59
C LYS A 174 2.43 4.18 -13.89
N THR A 175 1.70 4.35 -12.79
CA THR A 175 1.01 3.25 -12.09
C THR A 175 -0.04 2.57 -12.99
N ILE A 176 -0.86 3.32 -13.71
CA ILE A 176 -1.85 2.78 -14.64
C ILE A 176 -1.19 1.96 -15.76
N LEU A 177 -0.12 2.50 -16.37
CA LEU A 177 0.64 1.81 -17.42
C LEU A 177 1.38 0.57 -16.91
N LEU A 178 1.83 0.57 -15.65
CA LEU A 178 2.38 -0.62 -15.00
C LEU A 178 1.30 -1.69 -14.77
N ILE A 179 0.09 -1.31 -14.33
CA ILE A 179 -1.04 -2.25 -14.20
C ILE A 179 -1.38 -2.89 -15.56
N ASP A 180 -1.47 -2.10 -16.62
CA ASP A 180 -1.69 -2.60 -18.00
C ASP A 180 -0.58 -3.57 -18.42
N ALA A 181 0.68 -3.17 -18.26
CA ALA A 181 1.82 -4.00 -18.65
C ALA A 181 1.93 -5.29 -17.81
N ILE A 182 1.57 -5.26 -16.52
CA ILE A 182 1.42 -6.45 -15.65
C ILE A 182 0.30 -7.36 -16.18
N LYS A 183 -0.87 -6.82 -16.52
CA LYS A 183 -1.99 -7.59 -17.09
C LYS A 183 -1.55 -8.31 -18.38
N ASN A 184 -0.91 -7.58 -19.28
CA ASN A 184 -0.40 -8.11 -20.56
C ASN A 184 0.69 -9.17 -20.35
N ALA A 185 1.62 -8.97 -19.41
CA ALA A 185 2.68 -9.95 -19.10
C ALA A 185 2.16 -11.23 -18.40
N ARG A 186 1.07 -11.15 -17.62
CA ARG A 186 0.41 -12.33 -17.03
C ARG A 186 -0.40 -13.12 -18.07
N GLY A 187 -0.80 -12.44 -19.14
CA GLY A 187 -1.13 -13.05 -20.42
C GLY A 187 -2.59 -13.44 -20.63
N SER A 188 -2.94 -13.49 -21.90
CA SER A 188 -4.15 -14.07 -22.51
C SER A 188 -4.23 -15.60 -22.36
N LYS A 189 -3.76 -16.15 -21.24
CA LYS A 189 -3.70 -17.59 -20.95
C LYS A 189 -5.09 -18.11 -20.55
N LYS A 190 -6.03 -18.16 -21.52
CA LYS A 190 -7.44 -18.56 -21.41
C LYS A 190 -7.97 -18.37 -19.97
N ILE A 191 -8.13 -17.11 -19.58
CA ILE A 191 -8.78 -16.78 -18.32
C ILE A 191 -10.23 -17.23 -18.48
N ASP A 192 -10.57 -18.32 -17.79
CA ASP A 192 -11.92 -18.78 -17.62
C ASP A 192 -12.79 -17.60 -17.16
N SER A 193 -13.84 -17.29 -17.91
CA SER A 193 -14.37 -15.93 -18.08
C SER A 193 -15.17 -15.38 -16.89
N GLU A 194 -14.98 -15.97 -15.71
CA GLU A 194 -15.75 -15.74 -14.49
C GLU A 194 -14.95 -15.01 -13.39
N LYS A 195 -13.64 -14.81 -13.56
CA LYS A 195 -12.79 -14.15 -12.52
C LYS A 195 -12.18 -12.82 -12.99
N ARG A 196 -12.63 -11.73 -12.35
CA ARG A 196 -12.28 -10.32 -12.61
C ARG A 196 -10.77 -10.09 -12.91
N PRO A 197 -10.42 -9.29 -13.94
CA PRO A 197 -9.02 -8.98 -14.31
C PRO A 197 -8.17 -8.30 -13.21
N ASP A 198 -8.81 -7.65 -12.24
CA ASP A 198 -8.13 -6.93 -11.14
C ASP A 198 -7.97 -7.77 -9.86
N SER A 199 -8.38 -9.03 -9.89
CA SER A 199 -8.34 -9.95 -8.74
C SER A 199 -6.94 -10.16 -8.16
N TRP A 200 -5.88 -9.89 -8.93
CA TRP A 200 -4.50 -10.08 -8.49
C TRP A 200 -4.04 -9.03 -7.48
N LEU A 201 -4.42 -7.75 -7.62
CA LEU A 201 -3.97 -6.71 -6.68
C LEU A 201 -4.66 -6.88 -5.31
N VAL A 202 -5.90 -7.36 -5.31
CA VAL A 202 -6.64 -7.76 -4.10
C VAL A 202 -6.02 -8.99 -3.42
N GLN A 203 -5.38 -9.90 -4.18
CA GLN A 203 -4.59 -11.00 -3.62
C GLN A 203 -3.24 -10.50 -3.11
N ALA A 204 -2.55 -9.64 -3.86
CA ALA A 204 -1.27 -9.05 -3.46
C ALA A 204 -1.40 -8.28 -2.14
N ARG A 205 -2.43 -7.43 -1.99
CA ARG A 205 -2.73 -6.74 -0.72
C ARG A 205 -2.99 -7.71 0.44
N ARG A 206 -3.78 -8.78 0.21
CA ARG A 206 -4.08 -9.79 1.26
C ARG A 206 -2.86 -10.61 1.69
N ASN A 207 -1.90 -10.81 0.78
CA ASN A 207 -0.69 -11.58 1.05
C ASN A 207 0.49 -10.69 1.45
N ALA A 208 0.34 -9.35 1.40
CA ALA A 208 1.40 -8.42 1.72
C ALA A 208 1.63 -8.35 3.23
N ARG A 209 2.90 -8.43 3.64
CA ARG A 209 3.32 -8.01 4.98
C ARG A 209 3.39 -6.49 4.99
N VAL A 210 2.41 -5.84 5.62
CA VAL A 210 2.38 -4.39 5.84
C VAL A 210 2.63 -4.11 7.31
N GLU A 211 3.67 -3.35 7.61
CA GLU A 211 4.07 -2.96 8.96
C GLU A 211 4.06 -1.43 9.06
N VAL A 212 3.03 -0.86 9.67
CA VAL A 212 2.92 0.59 9.89
C VAL A 212 3.85 1.01 11.02
N SER A 213 4.56 2.12 10.86
CA SER A 213 5.59 2.54 11.81
C SER A 213 4.96 3.20 13.04
N ALA A 214 5.23 2.70 14.25
CA ALA A 214 4.62 3.20 15.48
C ALA A 214 4.83 4.73 15.71
N THR A 215 5.95 5.29 15.26
CA THR A 215 6.22 6.74 15.29
C THR A 215 5.33 7.53 14.32
N PHE A 216 5.00 6.94 13.17
CA PHE A 216 4.06 7.49 12.20
C PHE A 216 2.63 7.38 12.73
N GLU A 217 2.23 6.24 13.30
CA GLU A 217 0.89 6.07 13.90
C GLU A 217 0.59 7.10 14.98
N GLN A 218 1.52 7.34 15.89
CA GLN A 218 1.35 8.35 16.94
C GLN A 218 1.21 9.77 16.38
N THR A 219 1.95 10.09 15.31
CA THR A 219 1.95 11.42 14.68
C THR A 219 0.71 11.65 13.80
N VAL A 220 0.24 10.61 13.11
CA VAL A 220 -0.85 10.70 12.12
C VAL A 220 -2.22 10.39 12.72
N TRP A 221 -2.30 9.47 13.67
CA TRP A 221 -3.55 8.98 14.28
C TRP A 221 -3.75 9.38 15.75
N GLY A 222 -2.83 10.15 16.34
CA GLY A 222 -3.08 10.90 17.57
C GLY A 222 -3.54 10.07 18.78
N ARG A 223 -2.87 8.94 19.05
CA ARG A 223 -3.10 8.05 20.22
C ARG A 223 -4.57 7.72 20.50
N ALA A 224 -5.25 7.14 19.52
CA ALA A 224 -6.40 6.26 19.78
C ALA A 224 -5.99 4.79 19.62
N ILE A 225 -5.38 4.20 20.65
CA ILE A 225 -5.37 2.73 20.77
C ILE A 225 -6.84 2.34 21.02
N ARG A 226 -7.57 2.01 19.95
CA ARG A 226 -8.86 1.31 20.04
C ARG A 226 -8.59 -0.14 20.45
N GLY A 227 -8.24 -0.31 21.71
CA GLY A 227 -8.18 -1.62 22.33
C GLY A 227 -9.58 -2.23 22.44
N SER A 228 -9.63 -3.54 22.26
CA SER A 228 -10.66 -4.45 22.76
C SER A 228 -12.11 -4.21 22.36
N CYS A 229 -12.59 -5.06 21.45
CA CYS A 229 -14.01 -5.32 21.26
C CYS A 229 -14.63 -5.96 22.52
N CYS A 230 -15.17 -5.17 23.45
CA CYS A 230 -16.17 -5.57 24.46
C CYS A 230 -16.84 -4.31 25.08
N GLY A 231 -18.15 -4.36 25.33
CA GLY A 231 -18.99 -3.19 25.73
C GLY A 231 -18.98 -2.82 27.23
N PRO A 232 -20.01 -2.12 27.79
CA PRO A 232 -21.40 -2.01 27.31
C PRO A 232 -22.06 -0.60 27.23
N LYS A 233 -23.23 -0.62 26.57
CA LYS A 233 -24.30 0.37 26.29
C LYS A 233 -24.44 1.69 27.07
N SER A 234 -24.49 2.78 26.29
CA SER A 234 -25.55 3.81 26.23
C SER A 234 -25.55 4.44 24.81
N GLY A 235 -26.53 5.19 24.28
CA GLY A 235 -27.86 5.61 24.76
C GLY A 235 -28.76 6.06 23.57
N GLU A 236 -29.85 6.80 23.82
CA GLU A 236 -30.84 7.29 22.82
C GLU A 236 -30.64 8.75 22.36
N GLY A 237 -31.04 9.09 21.12
CA GLY A 237 -31.13 10.49 20.65
C GLY A 237 -31.41 10.69 19.14
N ARG A 238 -32.67 10.96 18.76
CA ARG A 238 -33.18 11.07 17.37
C ARG A 238 -32.58 12.20 16.51
N GLY A 239 -32.47 11.95 15.20
CA GLY A 239 -32.42 13.01 14.16
C GLY A 239 -32.16 12.49 12.74
N LYS A 240 -33.20 12.26 11.92
CA LYS A 240 -33.02 11.86 10.51
C LYS A 240 -32.70 13.07 9.61
N MET A 241 -31.53 13.06 8.97
CA MET A 241 -31.21 13.84 7.77
C MET A 241 -30.89 12.85 6.63
N PRO A 242 -31.12 13.21 5.35
CA PRO A 242 -30.80 12.31 4.23
C PRO A 242 -29.28 12.13 4.11
N PRO A 243 -28.77 10.90 3.95
CA PRO A 243 -27.34 10.64 3.97
C PRO A 243 -26.65 10.96 2.64
N SER A 244 -25.42 11.48 2.71
CA SER A 244 -24.53 11.66 1.57
C SER A 244 -23.48 10.55 1.52
N SER A 245 -23.37 9.94 0.34
CA SER A 245 -22.96 8.55 0.10
C SER A 245 -21.45 8.26 0.24
N ARG A 246 -20.90 8.36 1.44
CA ARG A 246 -19.59 7.74 1.74
C ARG A 246 -19.36 7.34 3.20
N GLY A 247 -19.85 8.14 4.15
CA GLY A 247 -19.88 7.76 5.57
C GLY A 247 -20.79 6.56 5.86
N ASP A 248 -21.73 6.27 4.95
CA ASP A 248 -22.67 5.17 5.07
C ASP A 248 -22.03 3.80 4.81
N SER A 249 -20.88 3.71 4.12
CA SER A 249 -20.35 2.40 3.69
C SER A 249 -19.92 1.51 4.86
N ALA A 250 -19.31 2.07 5.91
CA ALA A 250 -18.93 1.33 7.11
C ALA A 250 -20.14 1.02 8.00
N LEU A 251 -21.08 1.97 8.13
CA LEU A 251 -22.32 1.79 8.88
C LEU A 251 -23.20 0.71 8.24
N ALA A 252 -23.40 0.78 6.92
CA ALA A 252 -24.15 -0.18 6.13
C ALA A 252 -23.51 -1.57 6.13
N LYS A 253 -22.18 -1.70 6.24
CA LYS A 253 -21.52 -3.00 6.40
C LYS A 253 -21.89 -3.68 7.71
N GLU A 254 -21.90 -2.94 8.83
CA GLU A 254 -22.32 -3.50 10.12
C GLU A 254 -23.85 -3.70 10.21
N GLU A 255 -24.65 -2.81 9.62
CA GLU A 255 -26.11 -2.99 9.52
C GLU A 255 -26.49 -4.22 8.66
N ALA A 256 -25.87 -4.38 7.48
CA ALA A 256 -26.08 -5.53 6.60
C ALA A 256 -25.69 -6.85 7.27
N LYS A 257 -24.52 -6.86 7.94
CA LYS A 257 -24.03 -8.00 8.73
C LYS A 257 -24.99 -8.38 9.85
N LYS A 258 -25.52 -7.39 10.57
CA LYS A 258 -26.50 -7.60 11.64
C LYS A 258 -27.81 -8.14 11.07
N ALA A 259 -28.37 -7.52 10.03
CA ALA A 259 -29.63 -7.92 9.42
C ALA A 259 -29.57 -9.35 8.85
N ALA A 260 -28.47 -9.72 8.18
CA ALA A 260 -28.27 -11.07 7.66
C ALA A 260 -28.15 -12.12 8.78
N LEU A 261 -27.48 -11.77 9.89
CA LEU A 261 -27.36 -12.66 11.04
C LEU A 261 -28.70 -12.83 11.79
N GLU A 262 -29.49 -11.76 11.92
CA GLU A 262 -30.83 -11.79 12.54
C GLU A 262 -31.81 -12.63 11.72
N ASP A 263 -31.84 -12.47 10.38
CA ASP A 263 -32.68 -13.30 9.51
C ASP A 263 -32.24 -14.76 9.51
N PHE A 264 -30.93 -15.02 9.41
CA PHE A 264 -30.39 -16.37 9.48
C PHE A 264 -30.77 -17.09 10.79
N LEU A 265 -30.61 -16.43 11.94
CA LEU A 265 -30.92 -16.99 13.26
C LEU A 265 -32.42 -17.19 13.49
N LYS A 266 -33.27 -16.34 12.91
CA LYS A 266 -34.74 -16.50 12.93
C LYS A 266 -35.16 -17.78 12.21
N ASN A 267 -34.50 -18.12 11.10
CA ASN A 267 -34.79 -19.29 10.30
C ASN A 267 -34.03 -20.56 10.77
N HIS A 268 -32.94 -20.40 11.55
CA HIS A 268 -32.10 -21.50 12.06
C HIS A 268 -31.79 -21.38 13.57
N PRO A 269 -32.80 -21.43 14.45
CA PRO A 269 -32.58 -21.33 15.89
C PRO A 269 -31.70 -22.47 16.41
N GLY A 270 -30.60 -22.14 17.09
CA GLY A 270 -29.71 -23.10 17.75
C GLY A 270 -28.32 -23.26 17.12
N GLN A 271 -28.02 -22.64 15.97
CA GLN A 271 -26.66 -22.64 15.44
C GLN A 271 -25.74 -21.75 16.28
N LYS A 272 -24.63 -22.32 16.77
CA LYS A 272 -23.54 -21.63 17.47
C LYS A 272 -22.32 -21.51 16.54
N GLU A 273 -21.43 -20.59 16.86
CA GLU A 273 -20.13 -20.38 16.17
C GLU A 273 -20.25 -20.01 14.68
N ILE A 274 -21.36 -19.36 14.31
CA ILE A 274 -21.54 -18.74 12.99
C ILE A 274 -20.87 -17.36 12.94
N THR A 275 -20.26 -17.04 11.79
CA THR A 275 -19.59 -15.76 11.53
C THR A 275 -20.09 -15.17 10.21
N ALA A 276 -20.37 -13.87 10.19
CA ALA A 276 -20.87 -13.19 8.99
C ALA A 276 -19.73 -12.40 8.32
N ARG A 277 -19.41 -12.76 7.08
CA ARG A 277 -18.39 -12.12 6.25
C ARG A 277 -19.06 -11.20 5.23
N VAL A 278 -18.80 -9.90 5.33
CA VAL A 278 -19.30 -8.91 4.36
C VAL A 278 -18.31 -8.74 3.21
N ILE A 279 -18.83 -8.72 1.98
CA ILE A 279 -18.10 -8.46 0.75
C ILE A 279 -18.76 -7.26 0.07
N ASP A 280 -17.96 -6.22 -0.18
CA ASP A 280 -18.40 -4.99 -0.84
C ASP A 280 -18.05 -5.04 -2.33
N TYR A 281 -19.07 -5.10 -3.19
CA TYR A 281 -18.89 -5.12 -4.63
C TYR A 281 -18.99 -3.73 -5.28
N GLY A 282 -19.21 -2.67 -4.48
CA GLY A 282 -19.41 -1.29 -4.93
C GLY A 282 -20.80 -0.96 -5.47
N CYS A 283 -21.56 -1.96 -5.91
CA CYS A 283 -22.98 -1.82 -6.32
C CYS A 283 -23.98 -2.47 -5.35
N HIS A 284 -23.58 -3.52 -4.62
CA HIS A 284 -24.34 -4.16 -3.56
C HIS A 284 -23.37 -4.74 -2.50
N LEU A 285 -23.89 -5.02 -1.31
CA LEU A 285 -23.17 -5.76 -0.27
C LEU A 285 -23.64 -7.22 -0.24
N GLN A 286 -22.72 -8.17 -0.28
CA GLN A 286 -23.01 -9.59 -0.03
C GLN A 286 -22.55 -9.96 1.38
N ILE A 287 -23.33 -10.79 2.08
CA ILE A 287 -23.04 -11.27 3.42
C ILE A 287 -23.08 -12.79 3.42
N ASP A 288 -21.90 -13.40 3.54
CA ASP A 288 -21.74 -14.84 3.65
C ASP A 288 -21.77 -15.24 5.13
N ILE A 289 -22.78 -16.00 5.52
CA ILE A 289 -22.81 -16.69 6.82
C ILE A 289 -21.91 -17.92 6.70
N GLN A 290 -20.89 -17.97 7.54
CA GLN A 290 -19.89 -19.04 7.57
C GLN A 290 -19.93 -19.79 8.89
N LYS A 291 -19.75 -21.11 8.80
CA LYS A 291 -19.53 -22.02 9.93
C LYS A 291 -18.32 -22.88 9.61
N ASP A 292 -17.41 -23.05 10.56
CA ASP A 292 -16.15 -23.81 10.38
C ASP A 292 -15.34 -23.35 9.14
N GLY A 293 -15.39 -22.04 8.83
CA GLY A 293 -14.75 -21.43 7.67
C GLY A 293 -15.44 -21.69 6.32
N LYS A 294 -16.53 -22.46 6.27
CA LYS A 294 -17.32 -22.73 5.06
C LYS A 294 -18.56 -21.84 5.02
N THR A 295 -18.83 -21.20 3.89
CA THR A 295 -20.09 -20.48 3.67
C THR A 295 -21.25 -21.47 3.64
N ILE A 296 -22.22 -21.28 4.54
CA ILE A 296 -23.44 -22.09 4.65
C ILE A 296 -24.68 -21.37 4.10
N LYS A 297 -24.62 -20.04 3.98
CA LYS A 297 -25.69 -19.20 3.45
C LYS A 297 -25.12 -17.88 2.93
N SER A 298 -25.73 -17.29 1.91
CA SER A 298 -25.34 -15.99 1.37
C SER A 298 -26.57 -15.09 1.22
N TYR A 299 -26.40 -13.82 1.59
CA TYR A 299 -27.42 -12.78 1.53
C TYR A 299 -26.92 -11.59 0.71
N THR A 300 -27.82 -10.90 0.04
CA THR A 300 -27.56 -9.58 -0.58
C THR A 300 -28.27 -8.51 0.24
N TYR A 301 -27.60 -7.40 0.53
CA TYR A 301 -28.18 -6.24 1.22
C TYR A 301 -28.34 -5.06 0.26
N GLU A 302 -29.58 -4.65 0.08
CA GLU A 302 -30.01 -3.56 -0.80
C GLU A 302 -31.13 -2.76 -0.12
N ASN A 303 -31.10 -1.43 -0.25
CA ASN A 303 -32.15 -0.52 0.24
C ASN A 303 -32.58 -0.72 1.71
N GLY A 304 -31.67 -1.18 2.58
CA GLY A 304 -31.93 -1.42 4.01
C GLY A 304 -32.53 -2.78 4.35
N GLY A 305 -32.73 -3.67 3.36
CA GLY A 305 -33.21 -5.03 3.57
C GLY A 305 -32.16 -6.08 3.17
N VAL A 306 -32.23 -7.26 3.79
CA VAL A 306 -31.50 -8.45 3.32
C VAL A 306 -32.41 -9.33 2.49
N ARG A 307 -31.86 -9.91 1.43
CA ARG A 307 -32.49 -10.93 0.60
C ARG A 307 -31.59 -12.15 0.57
N GLU A 308 -32.14 -13.33 0.85
CA GLU A 308 -31.43 -14.59 0.69
C GLU A 308 -31.13 -14.83 -0.81
N ASN A 309 -29.88 -15.15 -1.14
CA ASN A 309 -29.54 -15.63 -2.47
C ASN A 309 -29.86 -17.13 -2.55
N SER A 310 -30.69 -17.50 -3.52
CA SER A 310 -31.10 -18.88 -3.81
C SER A 310 -29.99 -19.70 -4.45
#